data_AF-A0A645HVI5-F1
#
_entry.id   AF-A0A645HVI5-F1
#
_cell.length_a   1.000
_cell.length_b   1.000
_cell.length_c   1.000
_cell.angle_alpha   90.00
_cell.angle_beta   90.00
_cell.angle_gamma   90.00
#
_symmetry.space_group_name_H-M   'P 1'
#
loop_
_entity.id
_entity.type
_entity.pdbx_description
1 polymer ?
#
loop_
_entity_poly.entity_id
_entity_poly.type
_entity_poly.pdbx_seq_one_letter_code
_entity_poly.pdbx_strand_id
1 'polypeptide(L)'
;MFDYNVEQARKALVTMEARLAQLEARGVNIWDQNYRPLLNTKPQKYEVSYIADFERDVRPLGEETLALLKGGIFALIVDTKGYAAVHHLKYSKPLTGDYDADLVGNRTRRIWEDPTGQRAAKNLKPLLLQTYVRDTGEILSEIDLPIMVNGRHWGGLRIGCDSAVLLED
;
A
#
# COMPACT_ATOMS: atom_id res chain seq x y z
N MET A 1 -0.40 -22.10 -5.40
CA MET A 1 0.33 -20.84 -5.01
C MET A 1 -0.55 -19.72 -4.41
N PHE A 2 -1.80 -19.54 -4.85
CA PHE A 2 -2.70 -18.50 -4.31
C PHE A 2 -2.85 -18.55 -2.77
N ASP A 3 -3.16 -19.73 -2.23
CA ASP A 3 -3.35 -19.92 -0.78
C ASP A 3 -2.11 -19.51 0.04
N TYR A 4 -0.92 -19.75 -0.51
CA TYR A 4 0.33 -19.32 0.11
C TYR A 4 0.42 -17.79 0.20
N ASN A 5 0.10 -17.07 -0.89
CA ASN A 5 0.10 -15.60 -0.91
C ASN A 5 -1.00 -15.03 0.01
N VAL A 6 -2.17 -15.65 0.08
CA VAL A 6 -3.24 -15.26 1.04
C VAL A 6 -2.76 -15.45 2.48
N GLU A 7 -2.05 -16.53 2.78
CA GLU A 7 -1.49 -16.77 4.10
C GLU A 7 -0.41 -15.72 4.46
N GLN A 8 0.48 -15.37 3.53
CA GLN A 8 1.43 -14.27 3.75
C GLN A 8 0.71 -12.94 3.96
N ALA A 9 -0.35 -12.67 3.20
CA ALA A 9 -1.16 -11.47 3.33
C ALA A 9 -1.78 -11.35 4.73
N ARG A 10 -2.30 -12.46 5.29
CA ARG A 10 -2.87 -12.48 6.64
C ARG A 10 -1.82 -12.24 7.73
N LYS A 11 -0.62 -12.81 7.59
CA LYS A 11 0.49 -12.54 8.52
C LYS A 11 0.94 -11.09 8.46
N ALA A 12 1.04 -10.54 7.25
CA ALA A 12 1.35 -9.14 7.03
C ALA A 12 0.28 -8.24 7.65
N LEU A 13 -1.01 -8.57 7.49
CA LEU A 13 -2.11 -7.82 8.08
C LEU A 13 -1.96 -7.69 9.60
N VAL A 14 -1.79 -8.81 10.30
CA VAL A 14 -1.63 -8.82 11.77
C VAL A 14 -0.43 -7.97 12.19
N THR A 15 0.68 -8.06 11.46
CA THR A 15 1.90 -7.31 11.76
C THR A 15 1.71 -5.81 11.52
N MET A 16 1.02 -5.43 10.45
CA MET A 16 0.70 -4.04 10.11
C MET A 16 -0.25 -3.42 11.13
N GLU A 17 -1.34 -4.11 11.50
CA GLU A 17 -2.29 -3.65 12.51
C GLU A 17 -1.62 -3.44 13.86
N ALA A 18 -0.80 -4.41 14.30
CA ALA A 18 -0.03 -4.30 15.53
C ALA A 18 0.95 -3.11 15.49
N ARG A 19 1.62 -2.90 14.34
CA ARG A 19 2.53 -1.77 14.18
C ARG A 19 1.79 -0.43 14.25
N LEU A 20 0.67 -0.29 13.54
CA LEU A 20 -0.13 0.94 13.57
C LEU A 20 -0.68 1.23 14.97
N ALA A 21 -1.15 0.21 15.69
CA ALA A 21 -1.59 0.35 17.08
C ALA A 21 -0.45 0.84 18.00
N GLN A 22 0.77 0.34 17.81
CA GLN A 22 1.95 0.82 18.55
C GLN A 22 2.31 2.27 18.22
N LEU A 23 2.22 2.66 16.94
CA LEU A 23 2.44 4.04 16.49
C LEU A 23 1.42 4.98 17.15
N GLU A 24 0.14 4.62 17.12
CA GLU A 24 -0.93 5.38 17.76
C GLU A 24 -0.71 5.50 19.27
N ALA A 25 -0.39 4.39 19.95
CA ALA A 25 -0.18 4.36 21.39
C ALA A 25 0.97 5.26 21.87
N ARG A 26 1.99 5.51 21.03
CA ARG A 26 3.09 6.42 21.33
C ARG A 26 2.87 7.87 20.85
N GLY A 27 1.67 8.19 20.36
CA GLY A 27 1.27 9.55 19.99
C GLY A 27 1.45 9.91 18.51
N VAL A 28 1.76 8.96 17.62
CA VAL A 28 1.77 9.23 16.17
C VAL A 28 0.32 9.33 15.70
N ASN A 29 -0.04 10.46 15.09
CA ASN A 29 -1.38 10.64 14.51
C ASN A 29 -1.51 9.85 13.20
N ILE A 30 -1.68 8.53 13.27
CA ILE A 30 -1.87 7.66 12.09
C ILE A 30 -3.18 7.95 11.33
N TRP A 31 -4.06 8.78 11.90
CA TRP A 31 -5.36 9.15 11.33
C TRP A 31 -5.34 10.49 10.59
N ASP A 32 -4.17 11.11 10.42
CA ASP A 32 -4.04 12.39 9.73
C ASP A 32 -4.44 12.28 8.25
N GLN A 33 -5.59 12.85 7.92
CA GLN A 33 -6.07 12.99 6.54
C GLN A 33 -6.02 14.44 6.05
N ASN A 34 -5.25 15.31 6.72
CA ASN A 34 -4.97 16.67 6.26
C ASN A 34 -3.90 16.65 5.16
N TYR A 35 -4.24 16.07 4.01
CA TYR A 35 -3.32 15.90 2.88
C TYR A 35 -2.85 17.27 2.36
N ARG A 36 -1.64 17.68 2.76
CA ARG A 36 -1.05 18.95 2.32
C ARG A 36 -0.33 18.75 1.00
N PRO A 37 -0.77 19.35 -0.11
CA PRO A 37 -0.15 19.11 -1.40
C PRO A 37 1.30 19.59 -1.42
N LEU A 38 2.20 18.76 -1.93
CA LEU A 38 3.55 19.17 -2.29
C LEU A 38 3.50 19.96 -3.61
N LEU A 39 4.06 21.17 -3.58
CA LEU A 39 4.15 22.02 -4.76
C LEU A 39 5.00 21.35 -5.85
N ASN A 40 4.63 21.60 -7.11
CA ASN A 40 5.38 21.15 -8.29
C ASN A 40 5.56 19.63 -8.39
N THR A 41 4.55 18.83 -7.99
CA THR A 41 4.57 17.38 -8.12
C THR A 41 3.53 16.88 -9.12
N LYS A 42 3.93 15.97 -10.00
CA LYS A 42 3.03 15.29 -10.94
C LYS A 42 3.48 13.82 -11.09
N PRO A 43 2.68 12.81 -10.69
CA PRO A 43 1.39 12.91 -10.01
C PRO A 43 1.44 13.72 -8.70
N GLN A 44 0.31 14.32 -8.31
CA GLN A 44 0.22 15.12 -7.09
C GLN A 44 0.59 14.28 -5.87
N LYS A 45 1.50 14.80 -5.05
CA LYS A 45 1.92 14.20 -3.79
C LYS A 45 1.43 15.02 -2.60
N TYR A 46 1.28 14.37 -1.45
CA TYR A 46 0.75 14.98 -0.24
C TYR A 46 1.57 14.61 1.00
N GLU A 47 1.69 15.57 1.90
CA GLU A 47 2.28 15.42 3.23
C GLU A 47 1.19 15.20 4.28
N VAL A 48 1.48 14.31 5.24
CA VAL A 48 0.72 14.06 6.47
C VAL A 48 1.70 13.88 7.62
N SER A 49 1.25 14.05 8.86
CA SER A 49 2.11 14.11 10.05
C SER A 49 2.91 12.84 10.33
N TYR A 50 2.45 11.68 9.86
CA TYR A 50 3.01 10.38 10.20
C TYR A 50 4.00 9.81 9.17
N ILE A 51 4.37 10.55 8.13
CA ILE A 51 5.21 10.03 7.04
C ILE A 51 6.53 9.47 7.57
N ALA A 52 7.28 10.24 8.37
CA ALA A 52 8.60 9.81 8.85
C ALA A 52 8.51 8.51 9.68
N ASP A 53 7.46 8.36 10.48
CA ASP A 53 7.21 7.13 11.23
C ASP A 53 6.88 5.94 10.31
N PHE A 54 6.10 6.16 9.25
CA PHE A 54 5.80 5.11 8.28
C PHE A 54 7.01 4.71 7.44
N GLU A 55 7.85 5.66 7.06
CA GLU A 55 9.09 5.37 6.32
C GLU A 55 10.03 4.48 7.13
N ARG A 56 10.11 4.72 8.44
CA ARG A 56 10.98 3.97 9.35
C ARG A 56 10.37 2.64 9.80
N ASP A 57 9.08 2.63 10.15
CA ASP A 57 8.48 1.51 10.91
C ASP A 57 7.48 0.67 10.09
N VAL A 58 6.96 1.18 8.97
CA VAL A 58 5.94 0.48 8.14
C VAL A 58 6.53 0.00 6.81
N ARG A 59 7.35 0.81 6.14
CA ARG A 59 7.99 0.42 4.87
C ARG A 59 8.76 -0.90 4.97
N PRO A 60 9.59 -1.16 6.00
CA PRO A 60 10.31 -2.43 6.11
C PRO A 60 9.38 -3.64 6.14
N LEU A 61 8.21 -3.54 6.79
CA LEU A 61 7.22 -4.61 6.82
C LEU A 61 6.65 -4.91 5.42
N GLY A 62 6.47 -3.86 4.60
CA GLY A 62 6.10 -4.01 3.20
C GLY A 62 7.18 -4.73 2.39
N GLU A 63 8.44 -4.36 2.57
CA GLU A 63 9.59 -5.02 1.90
C GLU A 63 9.69 -6.50 2.28
N GLU A 64 9.62 -6.80 3.57
CA GLU A 64 9.63 -8.18 4.10
C GLU A 64 8.48 -9.00 3.54
N THR A 65 7.27 -8.42 3.51
CA THR A 65 6.10 -9.07 2.92
C THR A 65 6.32 -9.35 1.44
N LEU A 66 6.80 -8.36 0.69
CA LEU A 66 7.04 -8.50 -0.75
C LEU A 66 8.05 -9.62 -1.05
N ALA A 67 9.12 -9.72 -0.26
CA ALA A 67 10.15 -10.74 -0.45
C ALA A 67 9.64 -12.18 -0.26
N LEU A 68 8.55 -12.36 0.49
CA LEU A 68 7.95 -13.67 0.72
C LEU A 68 6.95 -14.07 -0.38
N LEU A 69 6.38 -13.12 -1.12
CA LEU A 69 5.32 -13.39 -2.09
C LEU A 69 5.80 -14.14 -3.32
N LYS A 70 4.99 -15.08 -3.79
CA LYS A 70 5.16 -15.72 -5.10
C LYS A 70 4.63 -14.79 -6.18
N GLY A 71 5.47 -14.47 -7.17
CA GLY A 71 5.16 -13.47 -8.20
C GLY A 71 4.87 -12.07 -7.62
N GLY A 72 5.38 -11.75 -6.42
CA GLY A 72 5.11 -10.50 -5.74
C GLY A 72 5.60 -9.28 -6.52
N ILE A 73 4.73 -8.27 -6.66
CA ILE A 73 5.04 -7.03 -7.38
C ILE A 73 5.04 -5.85 -6.42
N PHE A 74 4.04 -5.80 -5.52
CA PHE A 74 4.00 -4.86 -4.41
C PHE A 74 3.26 -5.42 -3.18
N ALA A 75 3.50 -4.80 -2.02
CA ALA A 75 2.85 -5.06 -0.74
C ALA A 75 2.91 -3.74 0.05
N LEU A 76 1.79 -3.05 0.20
CA LEU A 76 1.74 -1.73 0.83
C LEU A 76 0.40 -1.49 1.50
N ILE A 77 0.33 -0.46 2.34
CA ILE A 77 -0.92 -0.06 2.98
C ILE A 77 -1.39 1.29 2.44
N VAL A 78 -2.70 1.46 2.31
CA VAL A 78 -3.36 2.72 1.99
C VAL A 78 -4.41 3.02 3.04
N ASP A 79 -4.62 4.29 3.36
CA ASP A 79 -5.75 4.67 4.23
C ASP A 79 -7.10 4.58 3.48
N THR A 80 -8.20 4.85 4.19
CA THR A 80 -9.57 4.83 3.61
C THR A 80 -9.82 5.80 2.44
N LYS A 81 -8.94 6.77 2.18
CA LYS A 81 -9.01 7.65 1.01
C LYS A 81 -8.16 7.14 -0.15
N GLY A 82 -7.41 6.06 0.04
CA GLY A 82 -6.49 5.49 -0.93
C GLY A 82 -5.10 6.14 -0.89
N TYR A 83 -4.77 6.85 0.19
CA TYR A 83 -3.46 7.49 0.34
C TYR A 83 -2.39 6.47 0.75
N ALA A 84 -1.36 6.32 -0.10
CA ALA A 84 -0.16 5.56 0.19
C ALA A 84 0.95 6.52 0.68
N ALA A 85 1.17 6.59 2.00
CA ALA A 85 2.26 7.40 2.56
C ALA A 85 3.64 6.90 2.11
N VAL A 86 3.81 5.58 2.10
CA VAL A 86 5.06 4.90 1.73
C VAL A 86 4.81 3.83 0.68
N HIS A 87 5.88 3.48 -0.01
CA HIS A 87 5.96 2.37 -0.94
C HIS A 87 7.36 1.75 -0.80
N HIS A 88 7.57 0.58 -1.40
CA HIS A 88 8.90 -0.03 -1.55
C HIS A 88 9.98 0.95 -2.03
N LEU A 89 11.23 0.71 -1.61
CA LEU A 89 12.42 1.49 -1.93
C LEU A 89 12.61 1.66 -3.44
N LYS A 90 12.34 0.60 -4.22
CA LYS A 90 12.39 0.66 -5.70
C LYS A 90 11.45 1.69 -6.32
N TYR A 91 10.38 2.05 -5.61
CA TYR A 91 9.38 3.06 -5.97
C TYR A 91 9.42 4.30 -5.05
N SER A 92 10.54 4.53 -4.36
CA SER A 92 10.74 5.66 -3.44
C SER A 92 11.94 6.50 -3.84
N LYS A 93 12.25 6.58 -5.14
CA LYS A 93 13.37 7.39 -5.64
C LYS A 93 13.11 8.88 -5.39
N PRO A 94 14.15 9.71 -5.16
CA PRO A 94 13.99 11.15 -5.10
C PRO A 94 13.28 11.68 -6.35
N LEU A 95 12.43 12.69 -6.17
CA LEU A 95 11.78 13.37 -7.28
C LEU A 95 12.80 14.11 -8.13
N THR A 96 12.67 13.97 -9.45
CA THR A 96 13.56 14.58 -10.43
C THR A 96 12.94 15.78 -11.12
N GLY A 97 11.60 15.89 -11.11
CA GLY A 97 10.83 16.86 -11.88
C GLY A 97 10.51 16.38 -13.30
N ASP A 98 11.09 15.27 -13.75
CA ASP A 98 10.72 14.59 -14.99
C ASP A 98 9.51 13.67 -14.74
N TYR A 99 8.42 13.90 -15.47
CA TYR A 99 7.15 13.21 -15.24
C TYR A 99 7.27 11.69 -15.45
N ASP A 100 7.92 11.25 -16.52
CA ASP A 100 7.99 9.83 -16.88
C ASP A 100 8.90 9.08 -15.90
N ALA A 101 10.01 9.69 -15.50
CA ALA A 101 10.90 9.15 -14.48
C ALA A 101 10.22 9.08 -13.10
N ASP A 102 9.53 10.14 -12.69
CA ASP A 102 8.90 10.25 -11.37
C ASP A 102 7.66 9.37 -11.25
N LEU A 103 6.88 9.19 -12.33
CA LEU A 103 5.71 8.32 -12.37
C LEU A 103 6.07 6.87 -12.04
N VAL A 104 7.17 6.37 -12.60
CA VAL A 104 7.64 4.99 -12.39
C VAL A 104 8.49 4.89 -11.13
N GLY A 105 9.37 5.85 -10.89
CA GLY A 105 10.40 5.83 -9.85
C GLY A 105 9.92 6.25 -8.46
N ASN A 106 8.85 7.03 -8.36
CA ASN A 106 8.31 7.50 -7.08
C ASN A 106 6.78 7.37 -6.99
N ARG A 107 6.33 6.28 -6.37
CA ARG A 107 4.92 5.96 -6.14
C ARG A 107 4.47 6.23 -4.70
N THR A 108 5.28 6.95 -3.91
CA THR A 108 4.97 7.33 -2.52
C THR A 108 4.11 8.59 -2.43
N ARG A 109 3.57 8.84 -1.23
CA ARG A 109 2.88 10.08 -0.84
C ARG A 109 1.75 10.47 -1.79
N ARG A 110 1.05 9.50 -2.38
CA ARG A 110 0.05 9.71 -3.43
C ARG A 110 -1.28 9.07 -3.05
N ILE A 111 -2.37 9.70 -3.47
CA ILE A 111 -3.72 9.12 -3.42
C ILE A 111 -3.98 8.31 -4.70
N TRP A 112 -4.35 7.04 -4.55
CA TRP A 112 -4.74 6.16 -5.64
C TRP A 112 -6.25 6.28 -5.88
N GLU A 113 -6.62 7.08 -6.87
CA GLU A 113 -8.02 7.39 -7.20
C GLU A 113 -8.64 6.40 -8.20
N ASP A 114 -7.86 5.43 -8.70
CA ASP A 114 -8.36 4.41 -9.61
C ASP A 114 -9.41 3.51 -8.91
N PRO A 115 -10.39 2.97 -9.66
CA PRO A 115 -11.47 2.17 -9.07
C PRO A 115 -11.01 0.96 -8.25
N THR A 116 -9.88 0.36 -8.62
CA THR A 116 -9.31 -0.81 -7.94
C THR A 116 -8.73 -0.39 -6.59
N GLY A 117 -7.86 0.63 -6.58
CA GLY A 117 -7.29 1.19 -5.36
C GLY A 117 -8.33 1.73 -4.38
N GLN A 118 -9.39 2.38 -4.88
CA GLN A 118 -10.48 2.88 -4.05
C GLN A 118 -11.32 1.75 -3.43
N ARG A 119 -11.50 0.64 -4.14
CA ARG A 119 -12.20 -0.55 -3.61
C ARG A 119 -11.38 -1.22 -2.52
N ALA A 120 -10.08 -1.37 -2.73
CA ALA A 120 -9.16 -1.90 -1.74
C ALA A 120 -9.13 -1.05 -0.47
N ALA A 121 -9.01 0.28 -0.62
CA ALA A 121 -8.99 1.24 0.49
C ALA A 121 -10.26 1.24 1.36
N LYS A 122 -11.42 0.95 0.76
CA LYS A 122 -12.73 0.96 1.42
C LYS A 122 -13.25 -0.45 1.74
N ASN A 123 -12.47 -1.48 1.43
CA ASN A 123 -12.88 -2.85 1.64
C ASN A 123 -13.09 -3.12 3.14
N LEU A 124 -14.18 -3.81 3.48
CA LEU A 124 -14.44 -4.34 4.83
C LEU A 124 -14.63 -5.86 4.83
N LYS A 125 -14.50 -6.50 3.66
CA LYS A 125 -14.60 -7.95 3.52
C LYS A 125 -13.30 -8.60 4.00
N PRO A 126 -13.34 -9.81 4.59
CA PRO A 126 -12.15 -10.48 5.10
C PRO A 126 -11.08 -10.79 4.04
N LEU A 127 -11.45 -10.77 2.77
CA LEU A 127 -10.58 -10.95 1.61
C LEU A 127 -11.28 -10.34 0.39
N LEU A 128 -10.56 -9.55 -0.38
CA LEU A 128 -10.97 -9.10 -1.70
C LEU A 128 -9.86 -9.48 -2.69
N LEU A 129 -10.23 -10.22 -3.73
CA LEU A 129 -9.35 -10.54 -4.85
C LEU A 129 -9.87 -9.82 -6.10
N GLN A 130 -8.98 -9.10 -6.79
CA GLN A 130 -9.35 -8.36 -7.99
C GLN A 130 -8.20 -8.32 -8.99
N THR A 131 -8.53 -8.53 -10.27
CA THR A 131 -7.59 -8.49 -11.39
C THR A 131 -7.83 -7.25 -12.23
N TYR A 132 -6.78 -6.52 -12.58
CA TYR A 132 -6.88 -5.27 -13.35
C TYR A 132 -5.64 -5.02 -14.22
N VAL A 133 -5.80 -4.13 -15.19
CA VAL A 133 -4.70 -3.61 -16.01
C VAL A 133 -4.15 -2.36 -15.31
N ARG A 134 -2.86 -2.36 -15.01
CA ARG A 134 -2.18 -1.23 -14.36
C ARG A 134 -1.90 -0.10 -15.35
N ASP A 135 -1.53 1.08 -14.83
CA ASP A 135 -1.08 2.23 -15.61
C ASP A 135 0.09 1.93 -16.56
N THR A 136 0.83 0.85 -16.30
CA THR A 136 1.94 0.33 -17.12
C THR A 136 1.51 -0.66 -18.21
N GLY A 137 0.25 -1.08 -18.26
CA GLY A 137 -0.28 -2.09 -19.19
C GLY A 137 -0.18 -3.54 -18.71
N GLU A 138 0.44 -3.79 -17.56
CA GLU A 138 0.57 -5.12 -16.95
C GLU A 138 -0.78 -5.59 -16.36
N ILE A 139 -1.12 -6.87 -16.54
CA ILE A 139 -2.29 -7.51 -15.91
C ILE A 139 -1.88 -8.09 -14.56
N LEU A 140 -2.45 -7.56 -13.49
CA LEU A 140 -2.11 -7.90 -12.11
C LEU A 140 -3.33 -8.37 -11.35
N SER A 141 -3.09 -9.23 -10.38
CA SER A 141 -4.09 -9.56 -9.38
C SER A 141 -3.63 -9.03 -8.02
N GLU A 142 -4.55 -8.38 -7.29
CA GLU A 142 -4.30 -7.94 -5.92
C GLU A 142 -5.20 -8.63 -4.91
N ILE A 143 -4.59 -8.98 -3.78
CA ILE A 143 -5.20 -9.48 -2.55
C ILE A 143 -5.27 -8.31 -1.58
N ASP A 144 -6.49 -7.91 -1.23
CA ASP A 144 -6.72 -6.79 -0.33
C ASP A 144 -7.38 -7.24 0.97
N LEU A 145 -6.86 -6.73 2.08
CA LEU A 145 -7.34 -7.02 3.44
C LEU A 145 -7.61 -5.71 4.20
N PRO A 146 -8.73 -5.62 4.95
CA PRO A 146 -9.04 -4.44 5.74
C PRO A 146 -8.11 -4.35 6.95
N ILE A 147 -7.47 -3.20 7.14
CA ILE A 147 -6.66 -2.89 8.31
C ILE A 147 -7.55 -2.25 9.36
N MET A 148 -7.67 -2.90 10.51
CA MET A 148 -8.40 -2.44 11.66
C MET A 148 -7.43 -2.06 12.78
N VAL A 149 -7.53 -0.83 13.28
CA VAL A 149 -6.74 -0.36 14.42
C VAL A 149 -7.72 0.04 15.53
N ASN A 150 -7.61 -0.59 16.70
CA ASN A 150 -8.49 -0.33 17.85
C ASN A 150 -9.99 -0.38 17.49
N GLY A 151 -10.39 -1.34 16.65
CA GLY A 151 -11.78 -1.53 16.21
C GLY A 151 -12.26 -0.55 15.13
N ARG A 152 -11.42 0.37 14.67
CA ARG A 152 -11.72 1.33 13.60
C ARG A 152 -11.00 0.96 12.31
N HIS A 153 -11.71 1.03 11.19
CA HIS A 153 -11.13 0.80 9.86
C HIS A 153 -10.17 1.94 9.50
N TRP A 154 -8.88 1.59 9.34
CA TRP A 154 -7.82 2.53 8.97
C TRP A 154 -7.67 2.63 7.45
N GLY A 155 -7.78 1.50 6.74
CA GLY A 155 -7.68 1.41 5.30
C GLY A 155 -7.38 -0.02 4.84
N GLY A 156 -6.70 -0.18 3.71
CA GLY A 156 -6.42 -1.50 3.11
C GLY A 156 -4.94 -1.85 3.07
N LEU A 157 -4.61 -3.09 3.42
CA LEU A 157 -3.39 -3.76 2.97
C LEU A 157 -3.63 -4.24 1.54
N ARG A 158 -2.74 -3.86 0.62
CA ARG A 158 -2.80 -4.21 -0.79
C ARG A 158 -1.57 -5.02 -1.18
N ILE A 159 -1.79 -6.21 -1.73
CA ILE A 159 -0.72 -7.10 -2.17
C ILE A 159 -0.95 -7.47 -3.62
N GLY A 160 -0.07 -7.00 -4.51
CA GLY A 160 -0.12 -7.30 -5.93
C GLY A 160 0.84 -8.43 -6.29
N CYS A 161 0.35 -9.36 -7.11
CA CYS A 161 1.15 -10.43 -7.69
C CYS A 161 0.83 -10.62 -9.19
N ASP A 162 1.74 -11.28 -9.89
CA ASP A 162 1.48 -11.75 -11.25
C ASP A 162 0.26 -12.68 -11.26
N SER A 163 -0.68 -12.41 -12.16
CA SER A 163 -1.91 -13.21 -12.27
C SER A 163 -1.63 -14.65 -12.68
N ALA A 164 -0.52 -14.93 -13.36
CA ALA A 164 -0.11 -16.29 -13.73
C ALA A 164 0.11 -17.17 -12.49
N VAL A 165 0.63 -16.60 -11.39
CA VAL A 165 0.89 -17.33 -10.14
C VAL A 165 -0.41 -17.81 -9.47
N LEU A 166 -1.56 -17.20 -9.79
CA LEU A 166 -2.85 -17.69 -9.28
C LEU A 166 -3.29 -19.01 -9.91
N LEU A 167 -2.72 -19.36 -11.06
CA LEU A 167 -3.05 -20.58 -11.81
C LEU A 167 -2.11 -21.75 -11.50
N GLU A 168 -1.07 -21.50 -10.71
CA GLU A 168 -0.09 -22.52 -10.30
C GLU A 168 -0.53 -23.22 -9.00
N ASP A 169 -0.36 -24.54 -8.96
CA ASP A 169 -0.65 -25.39 -7.80
C ASP A 169 0.22 -25.03 -6.58
#